data_AF-C6E6S7-F1
#
_entry.id   AF-C6E6S7-F1
#
_cell.length_a   1.000
_cell.length_b   1.000
_cell.length_c   1.000
_cell.angle_alpha   90.00
_cell.angle_beta   90.00
_cell.angle_gamma   90.00
#
_symmetry.space_group_name_H-M   'P 1'
#
loop_
_entity.id
_entity.type
_entity.pdbx_description
1 polymer ?
#
loop_
_entity_poly.entity_id
_entity_poly.type
_entity_poly.pdbx_seq_one_letter_code
_entity_poly.pdbx_strand_id
1 'polypeptide(L)'
;MSPEEKLKGMIQAAELPVRGSYRRGEVCAILGIGDASFWRLLNRCERDDQGQMVHPDCLDSFELRSQRRVTYTELVAFLTRNNSYTRQHAVDPRQMALFEGV
;
A
#
# COMPACT_ATOMS: atom_id res chain seq x y z
N MET A 1 -1.74 -4.31 16.47
CA MET A 1 -0.54 -4.01 15.67
C MET A 1 -0.82 -2.75 14.86
N SER A 2 -0.03 -1.69 15.08
CA SER A 2 -0.14 -0.46 14.30
C SER A 2 0.39 -0.66 12.87
N PRO A 3 0.00 0.18 11.90
CA PRO A 3 0.57 0.17 10.55
C PRO A 3 2.10 0.29 10.54
N GLU A 4 2.68 1.07 11.45
CA GLU A 4 4.13 1.22 11.61
C GLU A 4 4.80 -0.04 12.13
N GLU A 5 4.21 -0.72 13.12
CA GLU A 5 4.71 -2.00 13.63
C GLU A 5 4.66 -3.08 12.54
N LYS A 6 3.55 -3.10 11.78
CA LYS A 6 3.40 -3.99 10.64
C LYS A 6 4.46 -3.72 9.57
N LEU A 7 4.67 -2.46 9.22
CA LEU A 7 5.69 -2.08 8.24
C LEU A 7 7.09 -2.48 8.70
N LYS A 8 7.44 -2.26 9.97
CA LYS A 8 8.72 -2.70 10.54
C LYS A 8 8.91 -4.21 10.42
N GLY A 9 7.87 -4.99 10.71
CA GLY A 9 7.89 -6.45 10.53
C GLY A 9 8.10 -6.85 9.07
N MET A 10 7.46 -6.17 8.12
CA MET A 10 7.63 -6.42 6.68
C MET A 10 9.04 -6.06 6.19
N ILE A 11 9.60 -4.93 6.64
CA ILE A 11 10.97 -4.51 6.35
C ILE A 11 11.98 -5.55 6.88
N GLN A 12 11.78 -6.03 8.10
CA GLN A 12 12.62 -7.05 8.71
C GLN A 12 12.52 -8.38 7.94
N ALA A 13 11.33 -8.79 7.54
CA ALA A 13 11.12 -9.99 6.73
C ALA A 13 11.77 -9.91 5.34
N ALA A 14 11.90 -8.70 4.79
CA ALA A 14 12.62 -8.44 3.54
C ALA A 14 14.15 -8.31 3.75
N GLU A 15 14.65 -8.51 4.97
CA GLU A 15 16.07 -8.36 5.34
C GLU A 15 16.65 -6.96 5.01
N LEU A 16 15.80 -5.93 5.05
CA LEU A 16 16.18 -4.55 4.78
C LEU A 16 16.33 -3.77 6.09
N PRO A 17 17.25 -2.79 6.15
CA PRO A 17 17.29 -1.87 7.27
C PRO A 17 16.17 -0.84 7.16
N VAL A 18 15.71 -0.33 8.31
CA VAL A 18 14.74 0.76 8.35
C VAL A 18 15.38 2.05 7.82
N ARG A 19 14.80 2.64 6.77
CA ARG A 19 15.23 3.88 6.13
C ARG A 19 14.04 4.82 5.92
N GLY A 20 14.33 6.11 5.70
CA GLY A 20 13.31 7.12 5.39
C GLY A 20 12.69 6.99 3.99
N SER A 21 13.35 6.29 3.07
CA SER A 21 12.80 5.95 1.75
C SER A 21 13.39 4.65 1.20
N TYR A 22 12.62 4.02 0.32
CA TYR A 22 12.94 2.74 -0.32
C TYR A 22 12.86 2.87 -1.83
N ARG A 23 13.75 2.16 -2.52
CA ARG A 23 13.77 2.06 -3.99
C ARG A 23 12.70 1.09 -4.46
N ARG A 24 12.31 1.17 -5.73
CA ARG A 24 11.40 0.23 -6.41
C ARG A 24 11.56 -1.24 -5.96
N GLY A 25 12.74 -1.82 -6.13
CA GLY A 25 12.97 -3.23 -5.80
C GLY A 25 12.79 -3.55 -4.31
N GLU A 26 13.13 -2.60 -3.44
CA GLU A 26 12.94 -2.73 -1.99
C GLU A 26 11.46 -2.63 -1.61
N VAL A 27 10.71 -1.71 -2.24
CA VAL A 27 9.25 -1.61 -2.05
C VAL A 27 8.56 -2.88 -2.51
N CYS A 28 8.96 -3.44 -3.66
CA CYS A 28 8.46 -4.73 -4.15
C CYS A 28 8.70 -5.85 -3.14
N ALA A 29 9.91 -5.94 -2.57
CA ALA A 29 10.24 -6.93 -1.55
C ALA A 29 9.42 -6.74 -0.26
N ILE A 30 9.30 -5.50 0.23
CA ILE A 30 8.54 -5.17 1.44
C ILE A 30 7.07 -5.53 1.28
N LEU A 31 6.46 -5.17 0.15
CA LEU A 31 5.02 -5.37 -0.09
C LEU A 31 4.69 -6.76 -0.67
N GLY A 32 5.69 -7.55 -1.08
CA GLY A 32 5.49 -8.85 -1.71
C GLY A 32 4.86 -8.75 -3.11
N ILE A 33 5.16 -7.70 -3.87
CA ILE A 33 4.56 -7.43 -5.19
C ILE A 33 5.60 -7.46 -6.31
N GLY A 34 5.14 -7.72 -7.54
CA GLY A 34 5.97 -7.65 -8.74
C GLY A 34 6.14 -6.22 -9.28
N ASP A 35 7.05 -6.05 -10.24
CA ASP A 35 7.35 -4.75 -10.83
C ASP A 35 6.15 -4.12 -11.55
N ALA A 36 5.42 -4.91 -12.32
CA ALA A 36 4.21 -4.45 -13.00
C ALA A 36 3.16 -3.93 -12.01
N SER A 37 3.02 -4.61 -10.87
CA SER A 37 2.13 -4.17 -9.79
C SER A 37 2.59 -2.85 -9.20
N PHE A 38 3.89 -2.69 -8.94
CA PHE A 38 4.46 -1.43 -8.44
C PHE A 38 4.12 -0.25 -9.36
N TRP A 39 4.39 -0.37 -10.66
CA TRP A 39 4.07 0.69 -11.62
C TRP A 39 2.57 0.96 -11.73
N ARG A 40 1.73 -0.07 -11.62
CA ARG A 40 0.27 0.10 -11.58
C ARG A 40 -0.16 0.92 -10.37
N LEU A 41 0.43 0.71 -9.19
CA LEU A 41 0.11 1.47 -7.97
C LEU A 41 0.53 2.94 -8.10
N LEU A 42 1.65 3.22 -8.77
CA LEU A 42 2.11 4.58 -9.03
C LEU A 42 1.23 5.30 -10.06
N ASN A 43 0.91 4.63 -11.18
CA ASN A 43 0.15 5.25 -12.27
C ASN A 43 -1.30 5.56 -11.89
N ARG A 44 -1.83 4.94 -10.82
CA ARG A 44 -3.15 5.22 -10.25
C ARG A 44 -3.13 6.35 -9.22
N CYS A 45 -1.97 6.93 -8.93
CA CYS A 45 -1.85 8.00 -7.95
C CYS A 45 -2.35 9.32 -8.53
N GLU A 46 -3.67 9.48 -8.50
CA GLU A 46 -4.36 10.72 -8.85
C GLU A 46 -4.94 11.36 -7.59
N ARG A 47 -4.87 12.69 -7.54
CA ARG A 47 -5.50 13.50 -6.49
C ARG A 47 -6.67 14.26 -7.11
N ASP A 48 -7.77 14.33 -6.37
CA ASP A 48 -8.92 15.15 -6.74
C ASP A 48 -8.64 16.65 -6.54
N ASP A 49 -9.61 17.49 -6.89
CA ASP A 49 -9.52 18.95 -6.75
C ASP A 49 -9.39 19.40 -5.28
N GLN A 50 -9.68 18.52 -4.31
CA GLN A 50 -9.53 18.76 -2.88
C GLN A 50 -8.17 18.23 -2.34
N GLY A 51 -7.33 17.67 -3.22
CA GLY A 51 -6.03 17.10 -2.89
C GLY A 51 -6.10 15.71 -2.24
N GLN A 52 -7.27 15.07 -2.21
CA GLN A 52 -7.47 13.72 -1.70
C GLN A 52 -7.13 12.69 -2.78
N MET A 53 -6.60 11.55 -2.37
CA MET A 53 -6.29 10.47 -3.30
C MET A 53 -7.58 9.82 -3.82
N VAL A 54 -7.76 9.81 -5.14
CA VAL A 54 -8.92 9.18 -5.81
C VAL A 54 -8.91 7.67 -5.56
N HIS A 55 -7.72 7.07 -5.57
CA HIS A 55 -7.52 5.65 -5.37
C HIS A 55 -6.77 5.39 -4.05
N PRO A 56 -7.40 4.74 -3.05
CA PRO A 56 -6.74 4.48 -1.77
C PRO A 56 -5.60 3.46 -1.87
N ASP A 57 -5.59 2.65 -2.94
CA ASP A 57 -4.57 1.66 -3.26
C ASP A 57 -3.40 2.24 -4.09
N CYS A 58 -3.27 3.56 -4.25
CA CYS A 58 -2.13 4.16 -4.93
C CYS A 58 -0.93 4.41 -4.00
N LEU A 59 0.27 4.45 -4.58
CA LEU A 59 1.50 4.82 -3.87
C LEU A 59 2.00 6.18 -4.36
N ASP A 60 2.17 7.12 -3.43
CA ASP A 60 2.89 8.36 -3.70
C ASP A 60 4.39 8.10 -3.81
N SER A 61 5.06 8.79 -4.71
CA SER A 61 6.48 8.57 -4.95
C SER A 61 7.17 9.83 -5.45
N PHE A 62 8.45 9.93 -5.16
CA PHE A 62 9.30 11.02 -5.64
C PHE A 62 10.49 10.46 -6.41
N GLU A 63 11.09 11.32 -7.23
CA GLU A 63 12.26 10.96 -8.02
C GLU A 63 13.52 11.57 -7.40
N LEU A 64 14.56 10.74 -7.26
CA LEU A 64 15.88 11.19 -6.83
C LEU A 64 16.92 10.69 -7.84
N ARG A 65 17.51 11.62 -8.61
CA ARG A 65 18.54 11.32 -9.63
C ARG A 65 18.15 10.14 -10.53
N SER A 66 16.93 10.18 -11.09
CA SER A 66 16.34 9.15 -11.95
C SER A 66 15.88 7.85 -11.28
N GLN A 67 15.90 7.77 -9.96
CA GLN A 67 15.34 6.63 -9.22
C GLN A 67 14.03 7.01 -8.55
N ARG A 68 12.98 6.25 -8.84
CA ARG A 68 11.71 6.36 -8.13
C ARG A 68 11.83 5.77 -6.73
N ARG A 69 11.37 6.52 -5.74
CA ARG A 69 11.44 6.19 -4.32
C ARG A 69 10.10 6.43 -3.64
N VAL A 70 9.81 5.61 -2.64
CA VAL A 70 8.65 5.73 -1.76
C VAL A 70 9.15 5.99 -0.35
N THR A 71 8.58 6.96 0.34
CA THR A 71 8.97 7.27 1.72
C THR A 71 8.44 6.23 2.70
N TYR A 72 9.09 6.10 3.85
CA TYR A 72 8.58 5.28 4.94
C TYR A 72 7.17 5.72 5.36
N THR A 73 6.96 7.03 5.50
CA THR A 73 5.66 7.60 5.90
C THR A 73 4.56 7.27 4.91
N GLU A 74 4.86 7.28 3.61
CA GLU A 74 3.90 6.89 2.58
C GLU A 74 3.58 5.39 2.63
N LEU A 75 4.56 4.52 2.84
CA LEU A 75 4.29 3.09 3.03
C LEU A 75 3.39 2.82 4.25
N VAL A 76 3.58 3.56 5.35
CA VAL A 76 2.69 3.51 6.50
C VAL A 76 1.28 3.97 6.12
N ALA A 77 1.15 5.14 5.47
CA ALA A 77 -0.13 5.69 5.04
C ALA A 77 -0.86 4.75 4.07
N PHE A 78 -0.14 4.12 3.15
CA PHE A 78 -0.64 3.10 2.24
C PHE A 78 -1.21 1.90 2.99
N LEU A 79 -0.48 1.37 3.98
CA LEU A 79 -0.98 0.27 4.81
C LEU A 79 -2.23 0.69 5.59
N THR A 80 -2.26 1.91 6.13
CA THR A 80 -3.44 2.45 6.83
C THR A 80 -4.66 2.51 5.91
N ARG A 81 -4.50 3.05 4.68
CA ARG A 81 -5.56 3.13 3.67
C ARG A 81 -6.08 1.76 3.27
N ASN A 82 -5.20 0.83 2.90
CA ASN A 82 -5.59 -0.49 2.41
C ASN A 82 -6.16 -1.41 3.51
N ASN A 83 -5.69 -1.29 4.75
CA ASN A 83 -6.22 -2.04 5.88
C ASN A 83 -7.62 -1.54 6.29
N SER A 84 -7.87 -0.23 6.12
CA SER A 84 -9.20 0.37 6.30
C SER A 84 -10.16 -0.03 5.17
N TYR A 85 -9.69 -0.04 3.92
CA TYR A 85 -10.47 -0.47 2.76
C TYR A 85 -10.89 -1.94 2.86
N THR A 86 -9.97 -2.83 3.24
CA THR A 86 -10.27 -4.26 3.44
C THR A 86 -11.31 -4.47 4.55
N ARG A 87 -11.35 -3.62 5.58
CA ARG A 87 -12.39 -3.69 6.63
C ARG A 87 -13.73 -3.14 6.20
N GLN A 88 -13.75 -2.08 5.39
CA GLN A 88 -14.98 -1.45 4.89
C GLN A 88 -15.65 -2.26 3.78
N HIS A 89 -14.87 -3.03 3.02
CA HIS A 89 -15.33 -3.85 1.90
C HIS A 89 -15.12 -5.35 2.10
N ALA A 90 -14.74 -5.80 3.31
CA ALA A 90 -14.81 -7.21 3.66
C ALA A 90 -16.27 -7.64 3.58
N VAL A 91 -16.54 -8.72 2.85
CA VAL A 91 -17.86 -9.34 2.77
C VAL A 91 -18.37 -9.57 4.19
N ASP A 92 -19.46 -8.89 4.56
CA ASP A 92 -20.13 -9.14 5.83
C ASP A 92 -20.62 -10.60 5.79
N PRO A 93 -20.31 -11.45 6.78
CA PRO A 93 -20.83 -12.82 6.85
C PRO A 93 -22.35 -12.91 6.69
N ARG A 94 -23.08 -11.84 7.02
CA ARG A 94 -24.53 -11.73 6.82
C ARG A 94 -24.94 -11.56 5.36
N GLN A 95 -24.07 -11.05 4.49
CA GLN A 95 -24.32 -10.96 3.05
C GLN A 95 -24.19 -12.32 2.34
N MET A 96 -23.36 -13.24 2.86
CA MET A 96 -23.24 -14.60 2.29
C MET A 96 -24.48 -15.46 2.59
N ALA A 97 -25.14 -15.25 3.74
CA ALA A 97 -26.36 -15.96 4.11
C ALA A 97 -27.57 -15.66 3.19
N LEU A 98 -27.52 -14.60 2.37
CA LEU A 98 -28.57 -14.28 1.39
C LEU A 98 -28.46 -15.11 0.09
N PHE A 99 -27.34 -15.77 -0.17
CA PHE A 99 -27.10 -16.56 -1.38
C PHE A 99 -27.14 -18.08 -1.15
N GLU A 100 -27.17 -18.55 0.10
CA GLU A 100 -27.26 -19.97 0.46
C GLU A 100 -28.70 -20.45 0.72
N GLY A 101 -29.70 -19.61 0.45
CA GLY A 101 -31.12 -19.91 0.64
C GLY A 101 -31.88 -20.28 -0.65
N VAL A 102 -31.31 -21.16 -1.50
CA VAL A 102 -32.02 -21.78 -2.64
C VAL A 102 -32.12 -23.28 -2.44
#